data_AF-T1CN23-F1
#
_entry.id   AF-T1CN23-F1
#
_cell.length_a   1.000
_cell.length_b   1.000
_cell.length_c   1.000
_cell.angle_alpha   90.00
_cell.angle_beta   90.00
_cell.angle_gamma   90.00
#
_symmetry.space_group_name_H-M   'P 1'
#
loop_
_entity.id
_entity.type
_entity.pdbx_description
1 polymer ?
#
loop_
_entity_poly.entity_id
_entity_poly.type
_entity_poly.pdbx_seq_one_letter_code
_entity_poly.pdbx_strand_id
1 'polypeptide(L)'
;MSVNGYSLPDFRGWEVKARQVPNADRPGASVVTLFTPEPTIGIYTTEGVVEFIRRYGYADTRGRNDRLNFGGIYRANKPAHHRTGLRLVLDGFNAGTGKYSSTGAIQLLDKKDIVAAAWPFAKLMDHWKVKHAHAAFVPSQASKTGERQYRYGRSILLGEGAEFSRFLRAVHEGKVYYDPGIKLEGISTGKPKPKKRSQFRVGSKDLTALYESCRIVDACSEGGTQ
;
A
#
# COMPACT_ATOMS: atom_id res chain seq x y z
N MET A 1 13.06 -17.12 -9.30
CA MET A 1 12.03 -16.13 -8.91
C MET A 1 12.50 -14.78 -9.41
N SER A 2 11.94 -14.27 -10.52
CA SER A 2 12.18 -12.89 -10.94
C SER A 2 11.59 -11.97 -9.88
N VAL A 3 12.40 -11.08 -9.33
CA VAL A 3 11.91 -9.98 -8.50
C VAL A 3 11.30 -9.00 -9.50
N ASN A 4 9.97 -8.92 -9.57
CA ASN A 4 9.30 -8.03 -10.54
C ASN A 4 9.61 -6.56 -10.20
N GLY A 5 10.67 -6.03 -10.83
CA GLY A 5 10.94 -4.60 -10.96
C GLY A 5 10.13 -3.95 -12.10
N TYR A 6 9.39 -4.75 -12.88
CA TYR A 6 8.51 -4.27 -13.94
C TYR A 6 7.09 -4.07 -13.42
N SER A 7 6.41 -3.02 -13.89
CA SER A 7 5.08 -2.63 -13.43
C SER A 7 3.94 -3.40 -14.12
N LEU A 8 4.19 -4.57 -14.72
CA LEU A 8 3.19 -5.36 -15.46
C LEU A 8 2.46 -6.37 -14.56
N PRO A 9 1.26 -6.85 -14.96
CA PRO A 9 0.56 -7.94 -14.28
C PRO A 9 1.39 -9.23 -14.21
N ASP A 10 1.21 -10.00 -13.13
CA ASP A 10 2.00 -11.20 -12.85
C ASP A 10 1.68 -12.38 -13.78
N PHE A 11 0.43 -12.56 -14.20
CA PHE A 11 0.01 -13.69 -15.02
C PHE A 11 -1.16 -13.35 -15.94
N ARG A 12 -0.93 -13.33 -17.27
CA ARG A 12 -1.97 -13.16 -18.30
C ARG A 12 -2.96 -12.01 -18.02
N GLY A 13 -2.47 -10.86 -17.56
CA GLY A 13 -3.29 -9.69 -17.22
C GLY A 13 -3.83 -9.66 -15.78
N TRP A 14 -3.53 -10.67 -14.97
CA TRP A 14 -3.86 -10.74 -13.54
C TRP A 14 -2.65 -10.40 -12.67
N GLU A 15 -2.83 -9.51 -11.71
CA GLU A 15 -1.91 -9.36 -10.57
C GLU A 15 -2.23 -10.42 -9.52
N VAL A 16 -1.24 -11.19 -9.10
CA VAL A 16 -1.41 -12.29 -8.14
C VAL A 16 -0.81 -11.89 -6.81
N LYS A 17 -1.66 -11.70 -5.81
CA LYS A 17 -1.24 -11.27 -4.47
C LYS A 17 -1.44 -12.38 -3.43
N ALA A 18 -0.32 -12.85 -2.90
CA ALA A 18 -0.34 -13.73 -1.74
C ALA A 18 -0.85 -12.99 -0.50
N ARG A 19 -1.85 -13.57 0.17
CA ARG A 19 -2.40 -13.13 1.44
C ARG A 19 -1.86 -13.99 2.56
N GLN A 20 -0.89 -13.48 3.32
CA GLN A 20 -0.35 -14.23 4.43
C GLN A 20 -1.39 -14.40 5.55
N VAL A 21 -1.75 -15.65 5.85
CA VAL A 21 -2.76 -16.04 6.85
C VAL A 21 -2.24 -17.18 7.75
N PRO A 22 -2.76 -17.33 8.98
CA PRO A 22 -2.38 -18.45 9.86
C PRO A 22 -2.83 -19.82 9.34
N ASN A 23 -3.98 -19.87 8.66
CA ASN A 23 -4.54 -21.09 8.09
C ASN A 23 -5.00 -20.82 6.65
N ALA A 24 -4.41 -21.52 5.68
CA ALA A 24 -4.73 -21.37 4.26
C ALA A 24 -6.12 -21.96 3.87
N ASP A 25 -6.62 -22.95 4.60
CA ASP A 25 -7.92 -23.60 4.35
C ASP A 25 -9.08 -22.81 4.96
N ARG A 26 -8.80 -22.04 6.02
CA ARG A 26 -9.74 -21.13 6.69
C ARG A 26 -9.11 -19.75 6.81
N PRO A 27 -8.96 -19.01 5.70
CA PRO A 27 -8.23 -17.76 5.69
C PRO A 27 -8.94 -16.69 6.52
N GLY A 28 -8.34 -16.32 7.64
CA GLY A 28 -8.78 -15.19 8.47
C GLY A 28 -8.50 -13.83 7.80
N ALA A 29 -8.73 -12.76 8.56
CA ALA A 29 -8.39 -11.42 8.14
C ALA A 29 -6.86 -11.26 7.96
N SER A 30 -6.46 -10.56 6.90
CA SER A 30 -5.05 -10.26 6.61
C SER A 30 -4.92 -8.84 6.05
N VAL A 31 -3.70 -8.30 6.01
CA VAL A 31 -3.41 -7.03 5.32
C VAL A 31 -2.80 -7.32 3.96
N VAL A 32 -3.29 -6.65 2.93
CA VAL A 32 -2.78 -6.74 1.56
C VAL A 32 -2.11 -5.44 1.18
N THR A 33 -0.89 -5.52 0.63
CA THR A 33 -0.24 -4.37 -0.01
C THR A 33 -0.73 -4.27 -1.45
N LEU A 34 -1.37 -3.16 -1.79
CA LEU A 34 -1.90 -2.92 -3.12
C LEU A 34 -0.76 -2.57 -4.08
N PHE A 35 0.03 -1.55 -3.76
CA PHE A 35 1.18 -1.11 -4.53
C PHE A 35 2.05 -0.18 -3.68
N THR A 36 3.23 0.16 -4.19
CA THR A 36 4.25 0.92 -3.44
C THR A 36 4.82 2.11 -4.22
N PRO A 37 4.01 3.12 -4.53
CA PRO A 37 4.46 4.30 -5.26
C PRO A 37 5.27 5.21 -4.34
N GLU A 38 6.36 5.76 -4.83
CA GLU A 38 7.08 6.82 -4.13
C GLU A 38 6.39 8.17 -4.39
N PRO A 39 6.35 9.09 -3.41
CA PRO A 39 5.80 10.42 -3.62
C PRO A 39 6.71 11.22 -4.56
N THR A 40 6.10 12.09 -5.37
CA THR A 40 6.80 12.87 -6.40
C THR A 40 6.74 14.38 -6.16
N ILE A 41 6.12 14.81 -5.08
CA ILE A 41 5.96 16.21 -4.68
C ILE A 41 6.24 16.34 -3.17
N GLY A 42 6.62 17.54 -2.74
CA GLY A 42 6.83 17.91 -1.34
C GLY A 42 8.27 17.75 -0.90
N ILE A 43 8.50 18.01 0.40
CA ILE A 43 9.83 17.96 1.03
C ILE A 43 10.56 16.65 0.74
N TYR A 44 9.84 15.52 0.73
CA TYR A 44 10.39 14.21 0.35
C TYR A 44 11.16 14.22 -0.98
N THR A 45 10.67 14.97 -1.95
CA THR A 45 11.24 15.05 -3.30
C THR A 45 12.17 16.25 -3.44
N THR A 46 11.78 17.43 -2.97
CA THR A 46 12.53 18.68 -3.17
C THR A 46 13.80 18.74 -2.32
N GLU A 47 13.76 18.19 -1.11
CA GLU A 47 14.89 18.21 -0.16
C GLU A 47 15.47 16.80 0.07
N GLY A 48 14.77 15.78 -0.42
CA GLY A 48 15.20 14.40 -0.39
C GLY A 48 14.78 13.63 0.86
N VAL A 49 14.81 12.31 0.75
CA VAL A 49 14.34 11.38 1.78
C VAL A 49 15.07 11.54 3.12
N VAL A 50 16.36 11.91 3.10
CA VAL A 50 17.15 12.07 4.33
C VAL A 50 16.60 13.24 5.14
N GLU A 51 16.40 14.39 4.49
CA GLU A 51 15.87 15.58 5.14
C GLU A 51 14.42 15.39 5.60
N PHE A 52 13.61 14.73 4.78
CA PHE A 52 12.26 14.33 5.15
C PHE A 52 12.23 13.50 6.46
N ILE A 53 13.12 12.51 6.62
CA ILE A 53 13.18 11.69 7.84
C ILE A 53 13.72 12.51 9.02
N ARG A 54 14.64 13.44 8.80
CA ARG A 54 15.13 14.32 9.88
C ARG A 54 14.03 15.23 10.41
N ARG A 55 13.14 15.72 9.54
CA ARG A 55 12.01 16.59 9.91
C ARG A 55 10.85 15.85 10.55
N TYR A 56 10.44 14.74 9.94
CA TYR A 56 9.17 14.07 10.26
C TYR A 56 9.33 12.68 10.85
N GLY A 57 10.55 12.15 10.90
CA GLY A 57 10.86 10.88 11.52
C GLY A 57 10.94 10.96 13.04
N TYR A 58 11.08 9.80 13.66
CA TYR A 58 11.18 9.63 15.11
C TYR A 58 12.24 8.58 15.45
N ALA A 59 12.78 8.66 16.67
CA ALA A 59 13.78 7.71 17.18
C ALA A 59 13.26 6.26 17.16
N ASP A 60 14.17 5.29 17.04
CA ASP A 60 13.77 3.88 17.07
C ASP A 60 13.12 3.49 18.41
N THR A 61 11.94 2.88 18.32
CA THR A 61 11.14 2.50 19.49
C THR A 61 11.50 1.11 20.04
N ARG A 62 12.54 0.47 19.50
CA ARG A 62 13.05 -0.85 19.93
C ARG A 62 14.52 -0.76 20.38
N GLY A 63 15.00 0.44 20.70
CA GLY A 63 16.34 0.67 21.24
C GLY A 63 17.48 0.50 20.23
N ARG A 64 17.21 0.53 18.91
CA ARG A 64 18.29 0.51 17.93
C ARG A 64 18.91 1.89 17.82
N ASN A 65 20.16 1.99 18.24
CA ASN A 65 20.95 3.22 18.17
C ASN A 65 21.15 3.70 16.73
N ASP A 66 21.44 4.99 16.60
CA ASP A 66 21.85 5.64 15.35
C ASP A 66 20.86 5.44 14.18
N ARG A 67 19.57 5.49 14.52
CA ARG A 67 18.47 5.26 13.57
C ARG A 67 17.24 6.13 13.84
N LEU A 68 16.68 6.63 12.75
CA LEU A 68 15.38 7.29 12.68
C LEU A 68 14.44 6.44 11.84
N ASN A 69 13.16 6.49 12.17
CA ASN A 69 12.10 5.81 11.47
C ASN A 69 11.04 6.81 11.03
N PHE A 70 10.43 6.53 9.90
CA PHE A 70 9.19 7.16 9.48
C PHE A 70 8.21 6.04 9.12
N GLY A 71 7.22 5.85 9.99
CA GLY A 71 6.27 4.77 9.92
C GLY A 71 5.00 5.07 10.70
N GLY A 72 4.03 4.17 10.60
CA GLY A 72 2.70 4.32 11.19
C GLY A 72 1.60 4.15 10.15
N ILE A 73 0.37 3.97 10.60
CA ILE A 73 -0.79 3.87 9.71
C ILE A 73 -1.42 5.25 9.58
N TYR A 74 -1.53 5.73 8.34
CA TYR A 74 -2.17 6.99 8.01
C TYR A 74 -3.44 6.71 7.20
N ARG A 75 -4.58 7.20 7.70
CA ARG A 75 -5.88 7.11 7.04
C ARG A 75 -6.35 8.52 6.72
N ALA A 76 -7.05 8.68 5.60
CA ALA A 76 -7.71 9.95 5.30
C ALA A 76 -8.73 10.29 6.38
N ASN A 77 -9.01 11.58 6.56
CA ASN A 77 -10.00 12.09 7.53
C ASN A 77 -9.72 11.67 8.99
N LYS A 78 -8.46 11.36 9.32
CA LYS A 78 -8.01 11.10 10.69
C LYS A 78 -7.06 12.21 11.17
N PRO A 79 -6.96 12.43 12.50
CA PRO A 79 -5.98 13.36 13.06
C PRO A 79 -4.55 13.02 12.63
N ALA A 80 -3.65 14.00 12.79
CA ALA A 80 -2.23 13.81 12.56
C ALA A 80 -1.66 12.66 13.40
N HIS A 81 -0.77 11.87 12.81
CA HIS A 81 -0.14 10.75 13.49
C HIS A 81 0.80 11.26 14.58
N HIS A 82 0.57 10.82 15.81
CA HIS A 82 1.18 11.39 17.02
C HIS A 82 2.73 11.43 17.03
N ARG A 83 3.42 10.53 16.31
CA ARG A 83 4.90 10.51 16.25
C ARG A 83 5.50 11.41 15.17
N THR A 84 4.75 11.69 14.11
CA THR A 84 5.29 12.38 12.92
C THR A 84 4.67 13.76 12.74
N GLY A 85 3.53 14.03 13.39
CA GLY A 85 2.79 15.27 13.22
C GLY A 85 2.15 15.43 11.84
N LEU A 86 2.20 14.38 11.00
CA LEU A 86 1.64 14.41 9.65
C LEU A 86 0.25 13.78 9.60
N ARG A 87 -0.63 14.35 8.77
CA ARG A 87 -1.95 13.79 8.47
C ARG A 87 -2.09 13.49 6.98
N LEU A 88 -2.85 12.44 6.65
CA LEU A 88 -3.14 12.08 5.27
C LEU A 88 -4.38 12.83 4.78
N VAL A 89 -4.24 13.56 3.70
CA VAL A 89 -5.31 14.31 3.04
C VAL A 89 -5.52 13.75 1.65
N LEU A 90 -6.79 13.62 1.26
CA LEU A 90 -7.17 13.28 -0.10
C LEU A 90 -7.70 14.56 -0.76
N ASP A 91 -6.84 15.25 -1.48
CA ASP A 91 -7.12 16.54 -2.11
C ASP A 91 -7.65 16.36 -3.53
N GLY A 92 -8.70 17.09 -3.88
CA GLY A 92 -9.31 17.05 -5.21
C GLY A 92 -10.20 15.84 -5.50
N PHE A 93 -10.66 15.08 -4.49
CA PHE A 93 -11.66 14.01 -4.66
C PHE A 93 -13.00 14.40 -4.02
N ASN A 94 -14.10 14.25 -4.77
CA ASN A 94 -15.45 14.46 -4.27
C ASN A 94 -16.11 13.10 -3.98
N ALA A 95 -16.27 12.77 -2.69
CA ALA A 95 -16.80 11.48 -2.27
C ALA A 95 -18.26 11.23 -2.71
N GLY A 96 -19.09 12.29 -2.75
CA GLY A 96 -20.50 12.19 -3.13
C GLY A 96 -20.71 11.82 -4.60
N THR A 97 -19.89 12.36 -5.50
CA THR A 97 -20.00 12.12 -6.95
C THR A 97 -19.01 11.07 -7.46
N GLY A 98 -17.95 10.76 -6.71
CA GLY A 98 -16.84 9.93 -7.17
C GLY A 98 -15.90 10.61 -8.18
N LYS A 99 -16.13 11.89 -8.51
CA LYS A 99 -15.27 12.66 -9.41
C LYS A 99 -13.98 13.09 -8.71
N TYR A 100 -12.90 13.20 -9.47
CA TYR A 100 -11.61 13.68 -9.01
C TYR A 100 -10.98 14.66 -10.00
N SER A 101 -10.23 15.63 -9.47
CA SER A 101 -9.47 16.61 -10.25
C SER A 101 -8.26 15.97 -10.93
N SER A 102 -7.91 16.44 -12.13
CA SER A 102 -6.66 16.08 -12.81
C SER A 102 -5.41 16.53 -12.05
N THR A 103 -5.53 17.56 -11.21
CA THR A 103 -4.48 18.10 -10.35
C THR A 103 -4.53 17.58 -8.91
N GLY A 104 -5.49 16.70 -8.59
CA GLY A 104 -5.66 16.16 -7.24
C GLY A 104 -4.52 15.22 -6.82
N ALA A 105 -4.42 15.00 -5.51
CA ALA A 105 -3.35 14.18 -4.94
C ALA A 105 -3.76 13.55 -3.59
N ILE A 106 -3.10 12.43 -3.26
CA ILE A 106 -2.98 12.00 -1.86
C ILE A 106 -1.79 12.73 -1.26
N GLN A 107 -1.96 13.39 -0.12
CA GLN A 107 -0.93 14.25 0.48
C GLN A 107 -0.69 13.88 1.94
N LEU A 108 0.55 13.99 2.39
CA LEU A 108 0.91 14.12 3.79
C LEU A 108 1.20 15.58 4.09
N LEU A 109 0.37 16.17 4.96
CA LEU A 109 0.49 17.55 5.41
C LEU A 109 0.97 17.61 6.84
N ASP A 110 1.88 18.53 7.14
CA ASP A 110 2.26 18.85 8.51
C ASP A 110 1.27 19.81 9.19
N LYS A 111 1.56 20.21 10.42
CA LYS A 111 0.70 21.11 11.21
C LYS A 111 0.54 22.52 10.65
N LYS A 112 1.40 22.93 9.71
CA LYS A 112 1.37 24.22 9.00
C LYS A 112 0.83 24.06 7.58
N ASP A 113 0.28 22.90 7.25
CA ASP A 113 -0.23 22.53 5.94
C ASP A 113 0.83 22.53 4.83
N ILE A 114 2.10 22.39 5.24
CA ILE A 114 3.19 22.18 4.29
C ILE A 114 3.14 20.74 3.78
N VAL A 115 3.27 20.58 2.46
CA VAL A 115 3.30 19.28 1.80
C VAL A 115 4.61 18.57 2.10
N ALA A 116 4.58 17.64 3.05
CA ALA A 116 5.72 16.80 3.40
C ALA A 116 6.01 15.77 2.30
N ALA A 117 4.96 15.17 1.75
CA ALA A 117 5.02 14.24 0.62
C ALA A 117 3.66 14.20 -0.08
N ALA A 118 3.64 14.05 -1.40
CA ALA A 118 2.39 13.87 -2.14
C ALA A 118 2.51 12.95 -3.36
N TRP A 119 1.39 12.29 -3.67
CA TRP A 119 1.19 11.39 -4.80
C TRP A 119 0.07 11.95 -5.69
N PRO A 120 0.42 12.59 -6.82
CA PRO A 120 -0.56 13.05 -7.80
C PRO A 120 -1.44 11.90 -8.31
N PHE A 121 -2.73 12.16 -8.51
CA PHE A 121 -3.68 11.16 -9.01
C PHE A 121 -3.27 10.60 -10.37
N ALA A 122 -2.74 11.42 -11.27
CA ALA A 122 -2.25 10.96 -12.57
C ALA A 122 -1.21 9.83 -12.42
N LYS A 123 -0.23 10.00 -11.52
CA LYS A 123 0.81 8.99 -11.27
C LYS A 123 0.26 7.75 -10.59
N LEU A 124 -0.64 7.91 -9.62
CA LEU A 124 -1.29 6.78 -8.96
C LEU A 124 -2.15 5.98 -9.93
N MET A 125 -2.87 6.65 -10.83
CA MET A 125 -3.73 6.04 -11.84
C MET A 125 -2.92 5.20 -12.84
N ASP A 126 -1.75 5.68 -13.27
CA ASP A 126 -0.85 4.91 -14.14
C ASP A 126 -0.45 3.58 -13.47
N HIS A 127 -0.07 3.62 -12.19
CA HIS A 127 0.26 2.41 -11.43
C HIS A 127 -0.96 1.51 -11.20
N TRP A 128 -2.13 2.11 -10.96
CA TRP A 128 -3.34 1.38 -10.64
C TRP A 128 -3.87 0.61 -11.85
N LYS A 129 -4.00 1.26 -13.01
CA LYS A 129 -4.53 0.65 -14.24
C LYS A 129 -3.70 -0.52 -14.72
N VAL A 130 -2.37 -0.40 -14.70
CA VAL A 130 -1.50 -1.48 -15.19
C VAL A 130 -1.55 -2.71 -14.29
N LYS A 131 -1.70 -2.53 -12.97
CA LYS A 131 -1.60 -3.66 -12.01
C LYS A 131 -2.94 -4.23 -11.60
N HIS A 132 -3.98 -3.42 -11.45
CA HIS A 132 -5.18 -3.85 -10.73
C HIS A 132 -6.39 -4.13 -11.60
N ALA A 133 -6.29 -4.00 -12.93
CA ALA A 133 -7.41 -4.29 -13.84
C ALA A 133 -8.08 -5.65 -13.52
N HIS A 134 -7.27 -6.67 -13.25
CA HIS A 134 -7.70 -7.95 -12.68
C HIS A 134 -6.73 -8.36 -11.56
N ALA A 135 -7.26 -8.82 -10.43
CA ALA A 135 -6.44 -9.24 -9.29
C ALA A 135 -6.93 -10.56 -8.69
N ALA A 136 -5.97 -11.43 -8.37
CA ALA A 136 -6.20 -12.69 -7.67
C ALA A 136 -5.54 -12.65 -6.29
N PHE A 137 -6.32 -12.84 -5.23
CA PHE A 137 -5.84 -12.85 -3.85
C PHE A 137 -5.82 -14.26 -3.30
N VAL A 138 -4.61 -14.82 -3.19
CA VAL A 138 -4.39 -16.23 -2.84
C VAL A 138 -3.99 -16.35 -1.38
N PRO A 139 -4.76 -17.05 -0.51
CA PRO A 139 -4.32 -17.35 0.84
C PRO A 139 -2.96 -18.08 0.84
N SER A 140 -2.04 -17.65 1.69
CA SER A 140 -0.72 -18.25 1.84
C SER A 140 -0.39 -18.42 3.31
N GLN A 141 -0.02 -19.63 3.71
CA GLN A 141 0.41 -19.97 5.04
C GLN A 141 1.90 -20.33 5.00
N ALA A 142 2.70 -19.62 5.77
CA ALA A 142 4.13 -19.88 5.89
C ALA A 142 4.39 -20.75 7.13
N SER A 143 5.16 -21.83 6.97
CA SER A 143 5.77 -22.53 8.10
C SER A 143 7.14 -21.93 8.40
N LYS A 144 7.43 -21.76 9.69
CA LYS A 144 8.74 -21.29 10.18
C LYS A 144 9.47 -22.36 11.00
N THR A 145 8.90 -23.57 11.11
CA THR A 145 9.54 -24.70 11.77
C THR A 145 10.41 -25.43 10.75
N GLY A 146 11.73 -25.43 10.96
CA GLY A 146 12.69 -26.00 10.01
C GLY A 146 12.88 -25.11 8.78
N GLU A 147 13.02 -25.73 7.61
CA GLU A 147 13.12 -25.00 6.35
C GLU A 147 11.86 -24.20 6.04
N ARG A 148 12.03 -23.06 5.38
CA ARG A 148 10.91 -22.15 5.12
C ARG A 148 10.02 -22.71 4.03
N GLN A 149 8.84 -23.18 4.43
CA GLN A 149 7.83 -23.75 3.54
C GLN A 149 6.60 -22.85 3.42
N TYR A 150 5.90 -22.96 2.29
CA TYR A 150 4.66 -22.23 2.02
C TYR A 150 3.59 -23.19 1.53
N ARG A 151 2.36 -23.00 2.03
CA ARG A 151 1.15 -23.67 1.56
C ARG A 151 0.17 -22.61 1.06
N TYR A 152 -0.45 -22.84 -0.08
CA TYR A 152 -1.42 -21.92 -0.67
C TYR A 152 -2.83 -22.50 -0.56
N GLY A 153 -3.80 -21.66 -0.23
CA GLY A 153 -5.20 -22.05 -0.11
C GLY A 153 -5.88 -22.09 -1.47
N ARG A 154 -6.82 -23.03 -1.63
CA ARG A 154 -7.54 -23.22 -2.90
C ARG A 154 -8.64 -22.20 -3.16
N SER A 155 -9.20 -21.59 -2.12
CA SER A 155 -10.23 -20.56 -2.23
C SER A 155 -9.58 -19.20 -2.53
N ILE A 156 -9.58 -18.82 -3.81
CA ILE A 156 -8.97 -17.59 -4.31
C ILE A 156 -10.05 -16.53 -4.52
N LEU A 157 -9.85 -15.33 -3.99
CA LEU A 157 -10.71 -14.19 -4.30
C LEU A 157 -10.21 -13.54 -5.59
N LEU A 158 -11.06 -13.50 -6.62
CA LEU A 158 -10.84 -12.76 -7.85
C LEU A 158 -11.58 -11.43 -7.79
N GLY A 159 -10.93 -10.35 -8.20
CA GLY A 159 -11.51 -9.02 -8.35
C GLY A 159 -11.28 -8.47 -9.75
N GLU A 160 -12.33 -7.91 -10.34
CA GLU A 160 -12.32 -7.35 -11.71
C GLU A 160 -12.99 -5.97 -11.73
N GLY A 161 -12.58 -5.10 -12.66
CA GLY A 161 -13.12 -3.75 -12.78
C GLY A 161 -12.61 -2.82 -11.68
N ALA A 162 -11.29 -2.73 -11.52
CA ALA A 162 -10.65 -1.84 -10.55
C ALA A 162 -10.62 -0.38 -11.03
N GLU A 163 -11.77 0.27 -11.03
CA GLU A 163 -11.88 1.69 -11.35
C GLU A 163 -11.11 2.55 -10.33
N PHE A 164 -10.35 3.55 -10.80
CA PHE A 164 -9.52 4.38 -9.92
C PHE A 164 -10.36 5.17 -8.91
N SER A 165 -11.60 5.54 -9.26
CA SER A 165 -12.55 6.19 -8.35
C SER A 165 -12.93 5.30 -7.15
N ARG A 166 -12.98 3.97 -7.32
CA ARG A 166 -13.20 3.01 -6.22
C ARG A 166 -12.01 3.01 -5.26
N PHE A 167 -10.79 3.05 -5.80
CA PHE A 167 -9.58 3.21 -5.00
C PHE A 167 -9.61 4.52 -4.18
N LEU A 168 -9.89 5.66 -4.81
CA LEU A 168 -9.96 6.94 -4.11
C LEU A 168 -11.07 6.97 -3.05
N ARG A 169 -12.24 6.38 -3.35
CA ARG A 169 -13.32 6.21 -2.37
C ARG A 169 -12.88 5.37 -1.18
N ALA A 170 -12.19 4.25 -1.43
CA ALA A 170 -11.67 3.40 -0.37
C ALA A 170 -10.59 4.10 0.47
N VAL A 171 -9.77 5.00 -0.12
CA VAL A 171 -8.86 5.88 0.63
C VAL A 171 -9.64 6.87 1.50
N HIS A 172 -10.64 7.55 0.93
CA HIS A 172 -11.50 8.52 1.63
C HIS A 172 -12.21 7.90 2.84
N GLU A 173 -12.75 6.69 2.68
CA GLU A 173 -13.41 5.91 3.73
C GLU A 173 -12.41 5.31 4.74
N GLY A 174 -11.11 5.47 4.48
CA GLY A 174 -10.05 4.94 5.32
C GLY A 174 -9.92 3.41 5.26
N LYS A 175 -10.52 2.72 4.28
CA LYS A 175 -10.32 1.28 4.03
C LYS A 175 -8.91 1.02 3.49
N VAL A 176 -8.50 1.84 2.53
CA VAL A 176 -7.12 1.93 2.05
C VAL A 176 -6.37 2.96 2.87
N TYR A 177 -5.15 2.64 3.25
CA TYR A 177 -4.32 3.47 4.11
C TYR A 177 -2.86 3.44 3.66
N TYR A 178 -2.13 4.50 4.03
CA TYR A 178 -0.71 4.60 3.82
C TYR A 178 0.03 4.00 5.03
N ASP A 179 0.96 3.08 4.80
CA ASP A 179 1.73 2.34 5.80
C ASP A 179 3.23 2.38 5.43
N PRO A 180 3.90 3.52 5.65
CA PRO A 180 5.32 3.66 5.38
C PRO A 180 6.16 2.82 6.35
N GLY A 181 7.27 2.32 5.85
CA GLY A 181 8.31 1.66 6.64
C GLY A 181 9.69 2.22 6.29
N ILE A 182 9.78 3.56 6.23
CA ILE A 182 10.99 4.27 5.85
C ILE A 182 11.91 4.36 7.07
N LYS A 183 13.22 4.23 6.87
CA LYS A 183 14.21 4.40 7.94
C LYS A 183 15.49 5.04 7.44
N LEU A 184 16.19 5.70 8.35
CA LEU A 184 17.53 6.25 8.15
C LEU A 184 18.46 5.61 9.18
N GLU A 185 19.52 4.95 8.73
CA GLU A 185 20.52 4.30 9.58
C GLU A 185 21.87 4.99 9.39
N GLY A 186 22.72 5.04 10.42
CA GLY A 186 24.04 5.68 10.29
C GLY A 186 23.98 7.21 10.38
N ILE A 187 23.13 7.77 11.24
CA ILE A 187 22.82 9.21 11.28
C ILE A 187 24.00 10.05 11.73
N SER A 188 24.75 9.53 12.71
CA SER A 188 25.96 10.14 13.24
C SER A 188 27.14 10.07 12.27
N THR A 189 27.03 9.26 11.21
CA THR A 189 28.07 9.15 10.17
C THR A 189 27.91 10.25 9.12
N GLY A 190 28.99 10.58 8.40
CA GLY A 190 28.93 11.49 7.25
C GLY A 190 28.16 10.96 6.03
N LYS A 191 27.64 9.71 6.08
CA LYS A 191 26.94 9.05 4.96
C LYS A 191 25.72 8.23 5.44
N PRO A 192 24.66 8.89 5.94
CA PRO A 192 23.48 8.19 6.42
C PRO A 192 22.77 7.44 5.29
N LYS A 193 22.24 6.24 5.59
CA LYS A 193 21.69 5.30 4.60
C LYS A 193 20.18 5.18 4.74
N PRO A 194 19.39 5.75 3.81
CA PRO A 194 17.94 5.59 3.83
C PRO A 194 17.52 4.22 3.28
N LYS A 195 16.49 3.60 3.87
CA LYS A 195 15.72 2.52 3.26
C LYS A 195 14.28 2.98 3.06
N LYS A 196 13.82 2.96 1.82
CA LYS A 196 12.50 3.43 1.39
C LYS A 196 11.49 2.28 1.39
N ARG A 197 10.26 2.59 1.78
CA ARG A 197 9.11 1.69 1.74
C ARG A 197 7.84 2.53 1.88
N SER A 198 7.27 2.88 0.74
CA SER A 198 6.03 3.66 0.65
C SER A 198 4.91 2.72 0.24
N GLN A 199 4.05 2.25 1.16
CA GLN A 199 3.05 1.21 0.85
C GLN A 199 1.62 1.73 1.04
N PHE A 200 0.77 1.51 0.03
CA PHE A 200 -0.68 1.59 0.20
C PHE A 200 -1.24 0.20 0.46
N ARG A 201 -2.02 0.06 1.52
CA ARG A 201 -2.49 -1.24 2.02
C ARG A 201 -3.98 -1.21 2.34
N VAL A 202 -4.59 -2.39 2.36
CA VAL A 202 -6.01 -2.59 2.63
C VAL A 202 -6.20 -3.84 3.48
N GLY A 203 -7.23 -3.86 4.33
CA GLY A 203 -7.65 -5.08 5.00
C GLY A 203 -8.32 -6.04 4.02
N SER A 204 -8.11 -7.35 4.16
CA SER A 204 -8.68 -8.34 3.24
C SER A 204 -10.20 -8.33 3.20
N LYS A 205 -10.85 -7.94 4.30
CA LYS A 205 -12.31 -7.79 4.40
C LYS A 205 -12.86 -6.66 3.53
N ASP A 206 -12.01 -5.69 3.17
CA ASP A 206 -12.38 -4.49 2.43
C ASP A 206 -11.96 -4.57 0.94
N LEU A 207 -11.39 -5.71 0.51
CA LEU A 207 -10.93 -5.90 -0.88
C LEU A 207 -12.04 -5.70 -1.90
N THR A 208 -13.26 -6.16 -1.58
CA THR A 208 -14.41 -6.04 -2.48
C THR A 208 -14.79 -4.59 -2.77
N ALA A 209 -14.41 -3.63 -1.92
CA ALA A 209 -14.66 -2.21 -2.17
C ALA A 209 -13.82 -1.63 -3.32
N LEU A 210 -12.76 -2.33 -3.74
CA LEU A 210 -11.81 -1.87 -4.77
C LEU A 210 -12.21 -2.28 -6.19
N TYR A 211 -13.11 -3.24 -6.33
CA TYR A 211 -13.45 -3.88 -7.61
C TYR A 211 -14.93 -3.68 -7.91
N GLU A 212 -15.30 -3.80 -9.18
CA GLU A 212 -16.68 -3.80 -9.62
C GLU A 212 -17.36 -5.12 -9.30
N SER A 213 -16.66 -6.23 -9.55
CA SER A 213 -17.12 -7.56 -9.20
C SER A 213 -16.04 -8.34 -8.47
N CYS A 214 -16.47 -9.20 -7.54
CA CYS A 214 -15.62 -10.14 -6.86
C CYS A 214 -16.29 -11.51 -6.79
N ARG A 215 -15.49 -12.57 -6.96
CA ARG A 215 -15.94 -13.96 -6.76
C ARG A 215 -14.86 -14.79 -6.11
N ILE A 216 -15.27 -15.82 -5.39
CA ILE A 216 -14.35 -16.84 -4.87
C ILE A 216 -14.36 -18.00 -5.85
N VAL A 217 -13.19 -18.45 -6.26
CA VAL A 217 -13.01 -19.66 -7.08
C VAL A 217 -12.23 -20.71 -6.31
N ASP A 218 -12.51 -21.98 -6.58
CA ASP A 218 -11.67 -23.08 -6.15
C ASP A 218 -10.63 -23.37 -7.23
N ALA A 219 -9.36 -23.12 -6.91
CA ALA A 219 -8.22 -23.32 -7.80
C ALA A 219 -8.04 -24.78 -8.25
N CYS A 220 -8.66 -25.74 -7.56
CA CYS A 220 -8.56 -27.17 -7.84
C CYS A 220 -9.86 -27.76 -8.40
N SER A 221 -10.91 -26.95 -8.60
CA SER A 221 -12.12 -27.44 -9.27
C SER A 221 -11.81 -27.75 -10.74
N GLU A 222 -12.26 -28.91 -11.23
CA GLU A 222 -12.17 -29.22 -12.66
C GLU A 222 -12.92 -28.14 -13.44
N GLY A 223 -12.24 -27.56 -14.45
CA GLY A 223 -12.84 -26.53 -15.28
C GLY A 223 -14.07 -27.11 -15.97
N GLY A 224 -15.25 -26.70 -15.50
CA GLY A 224 -16.51 -27.05 -16.16
C GLY A 224 -16.40 -26.68 -17.63
N THR A 225 -16.63 -27.67 -18.49
CA THR A 225 -16.83 -27.49 -19.92
C THR A 225 -17.84 -26.36 -20.12
N GLN A 226 -17.37 -25.23 -20.66
CA GLN A 226 -18.26 -24.27 -21.31
C GLN A 226 -18.58 -24.78 -22.70
#